data_AF-A0A953QZB2-F1
#
_entry.id   AF-A0A953QZB2-F1
#
_cell.length_a   1.000
_cell.length_b   1.000
_cell.length_c   1.000
_cell.angle_alpha   90.00
_cell.angle_beta   90.00
_cell.angle_gamma   90.00
#
_symmetry.space_group_name_H-M   'P 1'
#
loop_
_entity.id
_entity.type
_entity.pdbx_description
1 polymer ?
#
loop_
_entity_poly.entity_id
_entity_poly.type
_entity_poly.pdbx_seq_one_letter_code
_entity_poly.pdbx_strand_id
1 'polypeptide(L)'
;MSGSVQALEQAHTQVRAAIIHRRPIAALYRERRRLLCPHLLGWNKHRRLLVLCYQYGGDSESGLNPAGAPDNWRCLAVEHLSQVELLDDSWQTAENHSRPQRCIEEVELDVDDYPAAVSTYSATPP
;
A
#
# COMPACT_ATOMS: atom_id res chain seq x y z
N MET A 1 -25.76 9.83 5.06
CA MET A 1 -24.65 9.59 4.12
C MET A 1 -23.30 10.14 4.62
N SER A 2 -23.20 10.67 5.85
CA SER A 2 -21.95 11.28 6.37
C SER A 2 -20.86 10.25 6.75
N GLY A 3 -21.24 9.08 7.25
CA GLY A 3 -20.28 8.10 7.79
C GLY A 3 -19.38 7.45 6.74
N SER A 4 -19.87 7.24 5.50
CA SER A 4 -19.08 6.64 4.42
C SER A 4 -18.03 7.60 3.86
N VAL A 5 -18.33 8.91 3.82
CA VAL A 5 -17.39 9.94 3.38
C VAL A 5 -16.26 10.08 4.38
N GLN A 6 -16.58 10.17 5.67
CA GLN A 6 -15.57 10.25 6.74
C GLN A 6 -14.65 9.02 6.77
N ALA A 7 -15.21 7.81 6.59
CA ALA A 7 -14.41 6.60 6.54
C ALA A 7 -13.45 6.58 5.33
N LEU A 8 -13.91 7.04 4.15
CA LEU A 8 -13.08 7.16 2.96
C LEU A 8 -11.94 8.16 3.15
N GLU A 9 -12.23 9.35 3.67
CA GLU A 9 -11.24 10.40 3.95
C GLU A 9 -10.19 9.92 4.97
N GLN A 10 -10.63 9.21 6.00
CA GLN A 10 -9.74 8.64 7.00
C GLN A 10 -8.83 7.57 6.37
N ALA A 11 -9.39 6.61 5.62
CA ALA A 11 -8.62 5.59 4.94
C ALA A 11 -7.61 6.20 3.95
N HIS A 12 -8.03 7.20 3.17
CA HIS A 12 -7.16 7.97 2.27
C HIS A 12 -6.00 8.60 3.03
N THR A 13 -6.28 9.33 4.13
CA THR A 13 -5.26 9.99 4.96
C THR A 13 -4.25 8.98 5.51
N GLN A 14 -4.71 7.84 6.00
CA GLN A 14 -3.85 6.79 6.57
C GLN A 14 -2.99 6.12 5.50
N VAL A 15 -3.56 5.83 4.32
CA VAL A 15 -2.80 5.29 3.18
C VAL A 15 -1.73 6.27 2.71
N ARG A 16 -2.04 7.57 2.63
CA ARG A 16 -1.05 8.61 2.29
C ARG A 16 0.10 8.62 3.29
N ALA A 17 -0.20 8.63 4.59
CA ALA A 17 0.82 8.59 5.63
C ALA A 17 1.68 7.33 5.54
N ALA A 18 1.07 6.17 5.25
CA ALA A 18 1.77 4.91 5.07
C ALA A 18 2.77 4.95 3.90
N ILE A 19 2.39 5.54 2.75
CA ILE A 19 3.27 5.71 1.58
C ILE A 19 4.43 6.64 1.93
N ILE A 20 4.14 7.84 2.44
CA ILE A 20 5.13 8.88 2.74
C ILE A 20 6.17 8.39 3.75
N HIS A 21 5.74 7.62 4.75
CA HIS A 21 6.61 7.14 5.82
C HIS A 21 7.12 5.71 5.60
N ARG A 22 6.77 5.07 4.48
CA ARG A 22 7.07 3.65 4.19
C ARG A 22 6.72 2.73 5.37
N ARG A 23 5.52 2.92 5.92
CA ARG A 23 4.98 2.11 7.01
C ARG A 23 3.93 1.12 6.48
N PRO A 24 4.08 -0.18 6.73
CA PRO A 24 3.03 -1.14 6.40
C PRO A 24 1.71 -0.79 7.09
N ILE A 25 0.61 -1.30 6.54
CA ILE A 25 -0.72 -1.17 7.14
C ILE A 25 -1.36 -2.52 7.37
N ALA A 26 -2.12 -2.64 8.46
CA ALA A 26 -3.19 -3.63 8.58
C ALA A 26 -4.50 -2.97 8.16
N ALA A 27 -5.34 -3.67 7.39
CA ALA A 27 -6.66 -3.17 7.03
C ALA A 27 -7.63 -4.32 6.78
N LEU A 28 -8.92 -4.07 7.01
CA LEU A 28 -9.97 -4.91 6.46
C LEU A 28 -10.28 -4.48 5.03
N TYR A 29 -10.27 -5.44 4.11
CA TYR A 29 -10.73 -5.25 2.74
C TYR A 29 -11.72 -6.35 2.40
N ARG A 30 -12.99 -5.98 2.23
CA ARG A 30 -14.12 -6.92 2.09
C ARG A 30 -14.09 -7.99 3.20
N GLU A 31 -14.08 -7.50 4.46
CA GLU A 31 -14.13 -8.31 5.70
C GLU A 31 -12.89 -9.18 5.98
N ARG A 32 -11.88 -9.14 5.12
CA ARG A 32 -10.63 -9.89 5.29
C ARG A 32 -9.52 -8.99 5.78
N ARG A 33 -8.84 -9.39 6.85
CA ARG A 33 -7.70 -8.64 7.38
C ARG A 33 -6.47 -8.90 6.52
N ARG A 34 -5.85 -7.83 6.01
CA ARG A 34 -4.69 -7.89 5.12
C ARG A 34 -3.54 -7.09 5.71
N LEU A 35 -2.32 -7.57 5.48
CA LEU A 35 -1.09 -6.85 5.78
C LEU A 35 -0.48 -6.36 4.45
N LEU A 36 -0.39 -5.05 4.31
CA LEU A 36 -0.17 -4.38 3.03
C LEU A 36 0.95 -3.35 3.15
N CYS A 37 1.78 -3.23 2.11
CA CYS A 37 2.68 -2.09 1.92
C CYS A 37 2.18 -1.28 0.72
N PRO A 38 1.53 -0.12 0.92
CA PRO A 38 0.97 0.70 -0.16
C PRO A 38 2.08 1.40 -0.95
N HIS A 39 2.19 1.19 -2.26
CA HIS A 39 3.27 1.77 -3.08
C HIS A 39 2.81 2.93 -3.96
N LEU A 40 1.59 2.86 -4.50
CA LEU A 40 1.06 3.88 -5.41
C LEU A 40 -0.39 4.18 -5.04
N LEU A 41 -0.75 5.46 -4.95
CA LEU A 41 -2.11 5.93 -4.72
C LEU A 41 -2.53 6.84 -5.87
N GLY A 42 -3.75 6.66 -6.37
CA GLY A 42 -4.27 7.51 -7.43
C GLY A 42 -5.61 7.05 -7.99
N TRP A 43 -5.98 7.54 -9.17
CA TRP A 43 -7.26 7.27 -9.81
C TRP A 43 -7.11 6.43 -11.08
N ASN A 44 -8.11 5.60 -11.35
CA ASN A 44 -8.25 4.92 -12.64
C ASN A 44 -9.05 5.77 -13.66
N LYS A 45 -9.20 5.29 -14.91
CA LYS A 45 -10.05 5.95 -15.94
C LYS A 45 -11.49 6.25 -15.52
N HIS A 46 -12.02 5.51 -14.54
CA HIS A 46 -13.38 5.68 -14.03
C HIS A 46 -13.43 6.61 -12.81
N ARG A 47 -12.36 7.37 -12.53
CA ARG A 47 -12.24 8.29 -11.38
C ARG A 47 -12.44 7.61 -10.03
N ARG A 48 -12.16 6.30 -9.94
CA ARG A 48 -12.17 5.55 -8.68
C ARG A 48 -10.79 5.63 -8.05
N LEU A 49 -10.74 6.00 -6.77
CA LEU A 49 -9.52 6.06 -5.99
C LEU A 49 -9.05 4.64 -5.63
N LEU A 50 -7.83 4.30 -6.05
CA LEU A 50 -7.20 3.01 -5.88
C LEU A 50 -5.83 3.15 -5.23
N VAL A 51 -5.41 2.11 -4.53
CA VAL A 51 -4.05 1.94 -4.03
C VAL A 51 -3.46 0.62 -4.53
N LEU A 52 -2.25 0.68 -5.09
CA LEU A 52 -1.44 -0.50 -5.39
C LEU A 52 -0.64 -0.85 -4.14
N CYS A 53 -0.85 -2.06 -3.61
CA CYS A 53 -0.18 -2.56 -2.42
C CYS A 53 0.58 -3.85 -2.71
N TYR A 54 1.70 -4.04 -2.02
CA TYR A 54 2.29 -5.36 -1.85
C TYR A 54 1.62 -6.05 -0.66
N GLN A 55 0.94 -7.18 -0.85
CA GLN A 55 0.36 -7.96 0.25
C GLN A 55 1.36 -9.00 0.74
N TYR A 56 1.92 -8.81 1.93
CA TYR A 56 2.94 -9.70 2.50
C TYR A 56 2.39 -10.66 3.55
N GLY A 57 1.14 -10.46 3.98
CA GLY A 57 0.51 -11.28 5.01
C GLY A 57 -1.00 -11.07 5.13
N GLY A 58 -1.60 -11.73 6.12
CA GLY A 58 -3.04 -11.75 6.35
C GLY A 58 -3.79 -12.65 5.37
N ASP A 59 -5.10 -12.46 5.28
CA ASP A 59 -5.99 -13.31 4.50
C ASP A 59 -6.05 -12.88 3.03
N SER A 60 -6.10 -13.87 2.13
CA SER A 60 -6.25 -13.67 0.69
C SER A 60 -7.10 -14.78 0.09
N GLU A 61 -8.05 -14.44 -0.79
CA GLU A 61 -8.92 -15.41 -1.46
C GLU A 61 -8.15 -16.36 -2.38
N SER A 62 -7.07 -15.87 -2.98
CA SER A 62 -6.19 -16.64 -3.86
C SER A 62 -4.99 -17.26 -3.13
N GLY A 63 -4.92 -17.13 -1.80
CA GLY A 63 -3.70 -17.37 -1.03
C GLY A 63 -2.64 -16.28 -1.21
N LEU A 64 -1.51 -16.45 -0.52
CA LEU A 64 -0.32 -15.62 -0.60
C LEU A 64 0.85 -16.46 -1.07
N ASN A 65 1.59 -15.93 -2.05
CA ASN A 65 2.85 -16.51 -2.48
C ASN A 65 3.96 -16.12 -1.50
N PRO A 66 5.14 -16.76 -1.55
CA PRO A 66 6.29 -16.39 -0.72
C PRO A 66 6.61 -14.88 -0.80
N ALA A 67 7.17 -14.35 0.29
CA ALA A 67 7.61 -12.96 0.33
C ALA A 67 8.61 -12.67 -0.82
N GLY A 68 8.49 -11.51 -1.45
CA GLY A 68 9.22 -11.12 -2.65
C GLY A 68 8.59 -11.56 -3.98
N ALA A 69 7.55 -12.42 -3.99
CA ALA A 69 6.89 -12.82 -5.23
C ALA A 69 6.05 -11.66 -5.83
N PRO A 70 6.21 -11.31 -7.13
CA PRO A 70 5.41 -10.27 -7.79
C PRO A 70 3.90 -10.57 -7.82
N ASP A 71 3.52 -11.85 -7.72
CA ASP A 71 2.11 -12.27 -7.67
C ASP A 71 1.37 -11.84 -6.40
N ASN A 72 2.05 -11.15 -5.46
CA ASN A 72 1.46 -10.59 -4.26
C ASN A 72 1.05 -9.11 -4.41
N TRP A 73 1.27 -8.50 -5.58
CA TRP A 73 0.76 -7.15 -5.87
C TRP A 73 -0.77 -7.13 -5.97
N ARG A 74 -1.41 -6.17 -5.31
CA ARG A 74 -2.87 -6.03 -5.25
C ARG A 74 -3.27 -4.58 -5.48
N CYS A 75 -4.14 -4.35 -6.46
CA CYS A 75 -4.85 -3.09 -6.58
C CYS A 75 -6.15 -3.14 -5.78
N LEU A 76 -6.29 -2.24 -4.82
CA LEU A 76 -7.42 -2.20 -3.90
C LEU A 76 -8.13 -0.86 -4.04
N ALA A 77 -9.46 -0.88 -3.99
CA ALA A 77 -10.24 0.36 -3.95
C ALA A 77 -10.25 0.93 -2.53
N VAL A 78 -9.89 2.20 -2.38
CA VAL A 78 -9.76 2.82 -1.05
C VAL A 78 -11.09 2.85 -0.31
N GLU A 79 -12.21 3.03 -1.02
CA GLU A 79 -13.57 2.99 -0.45
C GLU A 79 -13.99 1.63 0.14
N HIS A 80 -13.22 0.56 -0.12
CA HIS A 80 -13.45 -0.76 0.47
C HIS A 80 -12.45 -1.08 1.60
N LEU A 81 -11.50 -0.18 1.89
CA LEU A 81 -10.63 -0.29 3.05
C LEU A 81 -11.36 0.23 4.29
N SER A 82 -11.22 -0.51 5.37
CA SER A 82 -11.73 -0.12 6.69
C SER A 82 -10.79 -0.61 7.77
N GLN A 83 -10.88 -0.02 8.97
CA GLN A 83 -9.97 -0.33 10.09
C GLN A 83 -8.49 -0.28 9.67
N VAL A 84 -8.10 0.77 8.95
CA VAL A 84 -6.73 0.95 8.51
C VAL A 84 -5.88 1.35 9.71
N GLU A 85 -4.78 0.64 9.93
CA GLU A 85 -3.84 0.84 11.03
C GLU A 85 -2.43 0.87 10.46
N LEU A 86 -1.65 1.91 10.79
CA LEU A 86 -0.23 1.94 10.45
C LEU A 86 0.55 1.05 11.42
N LEU A 87 1.45 0.25 10.86
CA LEU A 87 2.26 -0.70 11.61
C LEU A 87 3.71 -0.20 11.73
N ASP A 88 4.36 -0.63 12.80
CA ASP A 88 5.81 -0.48 13.02
C ASP A 88 6.53 -1.76 12.60
N ASP A 89 6.41 -2.10 11.31
CA ASP A 89 6.99 -3.30 10.71
C ASP A 89 7.85 -2.92 9.50
N SER A 90 8.71 -3.84 9.05
CA SER A 90 9.61 -3.62 7.92
C SER A 90 8.83 -3.50 6.61
N TRP A 91 9.13 -2.47 5.81
CA TRP A 91 8.54 -2.31 4.48
C TRP A 91 8.85 -3.51 3.58
N GLN A 92 7.80 -4.15 3.07
CA GLN A 92 7.91 -5.29 2.16
C GLN A 92 7.59 -4.86 0.73
N THR A 93 8.36 -5.35 -0.23
CA THR A 93 8.19 -5.05 -1.65
C THR A 93 8.61 -6.24 -2.51
N ALA A 94 8.34 -6.15 -3.81
CA ALA A 94 8.80 -7.11 -4.82
C ALA A 94 9.21 -6.34 -6.08
N GLU A 95 9.81 -7.03 -7.05
CA GLU A 95 10.08 -6.40 -8.34
C GLU A 95 8.77 -6.04 -9.08
N ASN A 96 8.90 -5.16 -10.07
CA ASN A 96 7.86 -4.82 -11.05
C ASN A 96 6.64 -4.02 -10.53
N HIS A 97 6.72 -3.30 -9.41
CA HIS A 97 5.66 -2.34 -9.04
C HIS A 97 5.50 -1.20 -10.07
N SER A 98 6.58 -0.90 -10.79
CA SER A 98 6.68 0.15 -11.81
C SER A 98 6.42 -0.31 -13.26
N ARG A 99 6.22 -1.61 -13.51
CA ARG A 99 5.87 -2.20 -14.82
C ARG A 99 4.38 -2.58 -14.83
N PRO A 100 3.70 -2.72 -15.99
CA PRO A 100 2.34 -2.21 -16.19
C PRO A 100 1.25 -3.01 -15.46
N GLN A 101 1.18 -2.85 -14.14
CA GLN A 101 0.01 -3.11 -13.32
C GLN A 101 -0.71 -1.78 -13.08
N ARG A 102 -0.98 -1.02 -14.16
CA ARG A 102 -1.57 0.33 -14.07
C ARG A 102 -3.08 0.27 -13.85
N CYS A 103 -3.50 -0.27 -12.71
CA CYS A 103 -4.85 0.00 -12.23
C CYS A 103 -5.03 1.50 -11.95
N ILE A 104 -3.95 2.23 -11.69
CA ILE A 104 -3.88 3.68 -11.52
C ILE A 104 -3.40 4.32 -12.82
N GLU A 105 -4.13 5.34 -13.29
CA GLU A 105 -3.83 6.14 -14.47
C GLU A 105 -3.35 7.56 -14.12
N GLU A 106 -3.96 8.15 -13.09
CA GLU A 106 -3.58 9.46 -12.55
C GLU A 106 -3.00 9.25 -11.15
N VAL A 107 -1.70 9.49 -11.00
CA VAL A 107 -0.98 9.25 -9.73
C VAL A 107 -1.16 10.45 -8.79
N GLU A 108 -1.54 10.19 -7.55
CA GLU A 108 -1.50 11.15 -6.44
C GLU A 108 -0.16 11.08 -5.69
N LEU A 109 0.26 9.87 -5.33
CA LEU A 109 1.51 9.60 -4.60
C LEU A 109 2.16 8.32 -5.12
N ASP A 110 3.47 8.39 -5.32
CA ASP A 110 4.35 7.25 -5.52
C ASP A 110 5.34 7.18 -4.35
N VAL A 111 5.54 5.98 -3.80
CA VAL A 111 6.51 5.73 -2.74
C VAL A 111 7.94 6.09 -3.18
N ASP A 112 8.25 6.03 -4.47
CA ASP A 112 9.56 6.35 -5.01
C ASP A 112 9.89 7.86 -4.91
N ASP A 113 8.88 8.73 -4.78
CA ASP A 113 9.06 10.16 -4.49
C ASP A 113 9.45 10.44 -3.01
N TYR A 114 9.31 9.42 -2.15
CA TYR A 114 9.61 9.48 -0.71
C TYR A 114 10.60 8.37 -0.34
N PRO A 115 11.89 8.48 -0.72
CA PRO A 115 12.87 7.47 -0.40
C PRO A 115 12.96 7.28 1.11
N ALA A 116 13.11 6.02 1.56
CA ALA A 116 13.45 5.76 2.95
C ALA A 116 14.70 6.57 3.28
N ALA A 117 14.75 7.19 4.46
CA ALA A 117 15.97 7.81 4.93
C ALA A 117 17.07 6.74 4.88
N VAL A 118 18.02 6.91 3.95
CA VAL A 118 19.18 6.03 3.85
C VAL A 118 19.89 6.17 5.19
N SER A 119 19.81 5.13 6.02
CA SER A 119 20.61 5.06 7.22
C SER A 119 22.06 4.91 6.74
N THR A 120 22.74 6.03 6.57
CA THR A 120 24.17 6.10 6.28
C THR A 120 24.95 5.65 7.51
N TYR A 121 24.85 4.36 7.84
CA TYR A 121 25.88 3.67 8.60
C TYR A 121 26.82 3.02 7.60
N SER A 122 27.66 3.86 6.99
CA SER A 122 28.86 3.42 6.29
C SER A 122 30.09 3.76 7.14
N ALA A 123 31.01 2.79 7.17
CA ALA A 123 32.40 2.85 7.58
C ALA A 123 32.74 2.52 9.05
N THR A 124 33.20 1.29 9.25
CA THR A 124 34.44 1.08 10.01
C THR A 124 35.30 0.08 9.24
N PRO A 125 36.40 0.51 8.59
CA PRO A 125 37.36 -0.42 8.01
C PRO A 125 38.36 -0.88 9.10
N PRO A 126 38.74 -2.15 9.16
CA PRO A 126 40.11 -2.54 9.47
C PRO A 126 41.00 -2.48 8.22
#